data_AF-A0A0N4UBR1-F1
#
_entry.id   AF-A0A0N4UBR1-F1
#
_cell.length_a   1.000
_cell.length_b   1.000
_cell.length_c   1.000
_cell.angle_alpha   90.00
_cell.angle_beta   90.00
_cell.angle_gamma   90.00
#
_symmetry.space_group_name_H-M   'P 1'
#
loop_
_entity.id
_entity.type
_entity.pdbx_description
1 polymer ?
#
loop_
_entity_poly.entity_id
_entity_poly.type
_entity_poly.pdbx_seq_one_letter_code
_entity_poly.pdbx_strand_id
1 'polypeptide(L)'
;LIIFNFKRKFFLSLGFLQLKLPNSYYIIVKYYSYNVLVRLWKGPEHPVNRFRWRIMEYRGELSDEMIRKKRVTQNFYPALQNYLKEYRDKSFAKYLNP
;
A
#
# COMPACT_ATOMS: atom_id res chain seq x y z
N LEU A 1 14.44 -16.07 -3.46
CA LEU A 1 15.52 -15.21 -4.00
C LEU A 1 15.14 -14.42 -5.26
N ILE A 2 14.51 -15.04 -6.26
CA ILE A 2 14.21 -14.44 -7.58
C ILE A 2 13.31 -13.19 -7.47
N ILE A 3 12.24 -13.25 -6.68
CA ILE A 3 11.28 -12.15 -6.50
C ILE A 3 11.92 -10.92 -5.84
N PHE A 4 12.84 -11.12 -4.90
CA PHE A 4 13.51 -10.04 -4.19
C PHE A 4 14.47 -9.26 -5.11
N ASN A 5 15.19 -9.99 -5.97
CA ASN A 5 16.06 -9.39 -6.99
C ASN A 5 15.29 -8.60 -8.06
N PHE A 6 14.10 -9.07 -8.46
CA PHE A 6 13.23 -8.35 -9.39
C PHE A 6 12.73 -7.03 -8.78
N LYS A 7 12.23 -7.06 -7.54
CA LYS A 7 11.77 -5.85 -6.83
C LYS A 7 12.87 -4.80 -6.74
N ARG A 8 14.08 -5.19 -6.35
CA ARG A 8 15.21 -4.26 -6.21
C ARG A 8 15.59 -3.62 -7.56
N LYS A 9 15.70 -4.41 -8.64
CA LYS A 9 16.04 -3.88 -9.98
C LYS A 9 14.94 -2.97 -10.53
N PHE A 10 13.67 -3.28 -10.28
CA PHE A 10 12.53 -2.45 -10.68
C PHE A 10 12.49 -1.08 -9.95
N PHE A 11 12.76 -1.06 -8.64
CA PHE A 11 12.81 0.22 -7.90
C PHE A 11 14.01 1.08 -8.32
N LEU A 12 15.16 0.47 -8.61
CA LEU A 12 16.34 1.18 -9.12
C LEU A 12 16.10 1.76 -10.52
N SER A 13 15.42 1.04 -11.41
CA SER A 13 15.10 1.56 -12.75
C SER A 13 14.04 2.67 -12.73
N LEU A 14 13.08 2.62 -11.80
CA LEU A 14 12.10 3.70 -11.64
C LEU A 14 12.73 5.01 -11.16
N GLY A 15 13.76 4.94 -10.31
CA GLY A 15 14.51 6.12 -9.85
C GLY A 15 15.21 6.83 -11.01
N PHE A 16 15.76 6.07 -11.97
CA PHE A 16 16.36 6.62 -13.19
C PHE A 16 15.33 7.28 -14.13
N LEU A 17 14.10 6.77 -14.16
CA LEU A 17 13.03 7.33 -14.99
C LEU A 17 12.54 8.71 -14.48
N GLN A 18 12.63 8.93 -13.17
CA GLN A 18 12.20 10.16 -12.49
C GLN A 18 13.04 11.39 -12.91
N LEU A 19 14.28 11.17 -13.35
CA LEU A 19 15.20 12.23 -13.78
C LEU A 19 14.96 12.74 -15.21
N LYS A 20 14.19 12.02 -16.04
CA LYS A 20 14.05 12.31 -17.47
C LYS A 20 12.65 12.74 -17.92
N LEU A 21 11.63 12.60 -17.08
CA LEU A 21 10.23 12.88 -17.45
C LEU A 21 9.68 14.11 -16.72
N PRO A 22 8.82 14.92 -17.36
CA PRO A 22 8.01 15.91 -16.66
C PRO A 22 7.21 15.25 -15.52
N ASN A 23 7.08 15.93 -14.38
CA ASN A 23 6.46 15.37 -13.16
C ASN A 23 5.06 14.76 -13.39
N SER A 24 4.28 15.31 -14.33
CA SER A 24 2.95 14.78 -14.69
C SER A 24 3.02 13.38 -15.32
N TYR A 25 3.99 13.13 -16.20
CA TYR A 25 4.17 11.84 -16.87
C TYR A 25 4.71 10.77 -15.92
N TYR A 26 5.59 11.17 -15.01
CA TYR A 26 6.13 10.27 -13.99
C TYR A 26 5.03 9.70 -13.09
N ILE A 27 4.07 10.54 -12.65
CA ILE A 27 2.94 10.10 -11.82
C ILE A 27 2.10 9.05 -12.55
N ILE A 28 1.80 9.29 -13.83
CA ILE A 28 1.03 8.38 -14.68
C ILE A 28 1.76 7.04 -14.82
N VAL A 29 3.03 7.08 -15.26
CA VAL A 29 3.83 5.86 -15.44
C VAL A 29 3.95 5.07 -14.14
N LYS A 30 4.19 5.74 -13.01
CA LYS A 30 4.26 5.11 -11.69
C LYS A 30 2.93 4.46 -11.29
N TYR A 31 1.80 5.13 -11.54
CA TYR A 31 0.48 4.60 -11.24
C TYR A 31 0.19 3.35 -12.07
N TYR A 32 0.36 3.41 -13.40
CA TYR A 32 0.09 2.26 -14.27
C TYR A 32 1.04 1.09 -14.02
N SER A 33 2.34 1.36 -13.86
CA SER A 33 3.35 0.33 -13.60
C SER A 33 3.10 -0.39 -12.26
N TYR A 34 2.71 0.33 -11.21
CA TYR A 34 2.28 -0.29 -9.95
C TYR A 34 1.07 -1.21 -10.15
N ASN A 35 0.05 -0.76 -10.89
CA ASN A 35 -1.16 -1.56 -11.11
C ASN A 35 -0.85 -2.85 -11.88
N VAL A 36 -0.01 -2.78 -12.92
CA VAL A 36 0.42 -3.94 -13.71
C VAL A 36 1.22 -4.91 -12.84
N LEU A 37 2.17 -4.42 -12.05
CA LEU A 37 2.96 -5.28 -11.17
C LEU A 37 2.12 -6.00 -10.12
N VAL A 38 1.17 -5.31 -9.50
CA VAL A 38 0.28 -5.92 -8.52
C VAL A 38 -0.57 -7.01 -9.18
N ARG A 39 -1.06 -6.76 -10.41
CA ARG A 39 -1.85 -7.74 -11.16
C ARG A 39 -1.04 -8.97 -11.58
N LEU A 40 0.23 -8.79 -11.98
CA LEU A 40 1.14 -9.90 -12.27
C LEU A 40 1.49 -10.71 -11.01
N TRP A 41 1.65 -10.05 -9.87
CA TRP A 41 2.03 -10.72 -8.63
C TRP A 41 0.87 -11.41 -7.92
N LYS A 42 -0.28 -10.75 -7.84
CA LYS A 42 -1.44 -11.21 -7.08
C LYS A 42 -2.50 -11.90 -7.93
N GLY A 43 -2.32 -11.89 -9.25
CA GLY A 43 -3.28 -12.42 -10.21
C GLY A 43 -4.34 -11.40 -10.65
N PRO A 44 -5.08 -11.71 -11.72
CA PRO A 44 -6.09 -10.83 -12.32
C PRO A 44 -7.27 -10.53 -11.40
N GLU A 45 -7.60 -11.47 -10.51
CA GLU A 45 -8.71 -11.36 -9.57
C GLU A 45 -8.43 -10.42 -8.40
N HIS A 46 -7.17 -10.02 -8.17
CA HIS A 46 -6.86 -9.11 -7.08
C HIS A 46 -7.30 -7.67 -7.41
N PRO A 47 -8.23 -7.06 -6.66
CA PRO A 47 -8.59 -5.66 -6.83
C PRO A 47 -7.41 -4.75 -6.49
N VAL A 48 -7.02 -3.97 -7.48
CA VAL A 48 -5.78 -3.18 -7.47
C VAL A 48 -5.99 -1.79 -6.85
N ASN A 49 -7.23 -1.29 -6.88
CA ASN A 49 -7.60 0.02 -6.36
C ASN A 49 -8.85 -0.06 -5.47
N ARG A 50 -9.07 0.97 -4.63
CA ARG A 50 -10.20 1.01 -3.69
C ARG A 50 -11.57 0.96 -4.36
N PHE A 51 -11.71 1.51 -5.57
CA PHE A 51 -12.98 1.49 -6.30
C PHE A 51 -13.36 0.08 -6.73
N ARG A 52 -12.43 -0.65 -7.33
CA ARG A 52 -12.60 -2.07 -7.70
C ARG A 52 -12.87 -2.92 -6.46
N TRP A 53 -12.18 -2.65 -5.35
CA TRP A 53 -12.49 -3.28 -4.07
C TRP A 53 -13.96 -3.09 -3.66
N ARG A 54 -14.48 -1.86 -3.69
CA ARG A 54 -15.88 -1.57 -3.33
C ARG A 54 -16.88 -2.22 -4.29
N ILE A 55 -16.58 -2.22 -5.58
CA ILE A 55 -17.45 -2.84 -6.60
C ILE A 55 -17.49 -4.36 -6.40
N MET A 56 -16.33 -5.00 -6.25
CA MET A 56 -16.25 -6.45 -6.01
C MET A 56 -16.90 -6.85 -4.68
N GLU A 57 -16.80 -5.99 -3.66
CA GLU A 57 -17.50 -6.19 -2.39
C GLU A 57 -19.01 -6.13 -2.52
N TYR A 58 -19.52 -5.10 -3.21
CA TYR A 58 -20.95 -4.97 -3.47
C TYR A 58 -21.51 -6.13 -4.28
N ARG A 59 -20.70 -6.67 -5.21
CA ARG A 59 -21.07 -7.83 -6.04
C ARG A 59 -20.89 -9.18 -5.35
N GLY A 60 -20.31 -9.24 -4.15
CA GLY A 60 -19.99 -10.51 -3.48
C GLY A 60 -18.89 -11.32 -4.17
N GLU A 61 -18.06 -10.70 -5.01
CA GLU A 61 -16.98 -11.36 -5.78
C GLU A 61 -15.67 -11.50 -4.96
N LEU A 62 -15.64 -10.96 -3.74
CA LEU A 62 -14.47 -11.05 -2.86
C LEU A 62 -14.42 -12.41 -2.16
N SER A 63 -13.26 -13.07 -2.23
CA SER A 63 -13.03 -14.29 -1.46
C SER A 63 -13.04 -14.04 0.05
N ASP A 64 -13.38 -15.06 0.83
CA ASP A 64 -13.39 -14.97 2.30
C ASP A 64 -12.02 -14.55 2.86
N GLU A 65 -10.94 -15.01 2.23
CA GLU A 65 -9.57 -14.62 2.60
C GLU A 65 -9.35 -13.11 2.42
N MET A 66 -9.87 -12.54 1.34
CA MET A 66 -9.78 -11.11 1.03
C MET A 66 -10.60 -10.27 2.01
N ILE A 67 -11.80 -10.71 2.36
CA ILE A 67 -12.65 -10.09 3.37
C ILE A 67 -11.94 -10.09 4.73
N ARG A 68 -11.33 -11.21 5.10
CA ARG A 68 -10.54 -11.33 6.34
C ARG A 68 -9.34 -10.38 6.34
N LYS A 69 -8.56 -10.33 5.25
CA LYS A 69 -7.42 -9.41 5.10
C LYS A 69 -7.85 -7.94 5.20
N LYS A 70 -8.98 -7.59 4.59
CA LYS A 70 -9.56 -6.24 4.69
C LYS A 70 -9.87 -5.90 6.15
N ARG A 71 -10.57 -6.79 6.87
CA ARG A 71 -10.92 -6.60 8.29
C ARG A 71 -9.68 -6.40 9.16
N VAL A 72 -8.66 -7.25 9.01
CA VAL A 72 -7.40 -7.13 9.75
C VAL A 72 -6.73 -5.77 9.47
N THR A 73 -6.65 -5.37 8.20
CA THR A 73 -6.03 -4.10 7.81
C THR A 73 -6.82 -2.91 8.37
N GLN A 74 -8.15 -2.93 8.27
CA GLN A 74 -9.02 -1.86 8.77
C GLN A 74 -8.96 -1.72 10.30
N ASN A 75 -8.77 -2.81 11.03
CA ASN A 75 -8.66 -2.79 12.49
C ASN A 75 -7.24 -2.42 12.96
N PHE A 76 -6.21 -2.80 12.20
CA PHE A 76 -4.82 -2.56 12.57
C PHE A 76 -4.42 -1.09 12.51
N TYR A 77 -4.81 -0.37 11.47
CA TYR A 77 -4.40 1.04 11.30
C TYR A 77 -4.90 1.97 12.41
N PRO A 78 -6.19 1.94 12.82
CA PRO A 78 -6.68 2.74 13.93
C PRO A 78 -6.03 2.35 15.26
N ALA A 79 -5.82 1.05 15.50
CA ALA A 79 -5.16 0.57 16.72
C ALA A 79 -3.71 1.07 16.79
N LEU A 80 -2.97 1.01 15.68
CA LEU A 80 -1.63 1.55 15.58
C LEU A 80 -1.62 3.07 15.79
N GLN A 81 -2.58 3.80 15.21
CA GLN A 81 -2.67 5.25 15.37
C GLN A 81 -2.93 5.65 16.83
N ASN A 82 -3.80 4.93 17.52
CA ASN A 82 -4.06 5.14 18.94
C ASN A 82 -2.83 4.85 19.80
N TYR A 83 -2.14 3.74 19.53
CA TYR A 83 -0.89 3.39 20.21
C TYR A 83 0.19 4.45 20.02
N LEU A 84 0.40 4.93 18.78
CA LEU A 84 1.38 5.98 18.50
C LEU A 84 1.02 7.31 19.18
N LYS A 85 -0.27 7.65 19.23
CA LYS A 85 -0.76 8.82 19.95
C LYS A 85 -0.45 8.71 21.44
N GLU A 86 -0.77 7.58 22.06
CA GLU A 86 -0.49 7.32 23.47
C GLU A 86 1.01 7.35 23.77
N TYR A 87 1.83 6.70 22.95
CA TYR A 87 3.28 6.69 23.10
C TYR A 87 3.87 8.10 23.01
N ARG A 88 3.41 8.90 22.03
CA ARG A 88 3.78 10.30 21.89
C ARG A 88 3.42 11.07 23.14
N ASP A 89 2.18 10.98 23.60
CA ASP A 89 1.67 11.77 24.73
C ASP A 89 2.42 11.41 26.05
N LYS A 90 2.73 10.12 26.28
CA LYS A 90 3.58 9.68 27.40
C LYS A 90 5.03 10.18 27.27
N SER A 91 5.60 10.12 26.07
CA SER A 91 6.95 10.61 25.82
C SER A 91 7.05 12.12 26.09
N PHE A 92 6.06 12.90 25.65
CA PHE A 92 5.98 14.34 25.95
C PHE A 92 5.79 14.61 27.45
N ALA A 93 4.93 13.85 28.13
CA ALA A 93 4.71 14.00 29.58
C ALA A 93 5.98 13.78 30.40
N LYS A 94 6.86 12.85 29.97
CA LYS A 94 8.18 12.62 30.59
C LYS A 94 9.11 13.83 30.54
N TYR A 95 9.00 14.69 29.53
CA TYR A 95 9.84 15.90 29.42
C TYR A 95 9.21 17.12 30.10
N LEU A 96 7.89 17.10 30.35
CA LEU A 96 7.16 18.19 30.99
C LEU A 96 7.15 18.10 32.53
N ASN A 97 7.33 16.91 33.09
CA ASN A 97 7.65 16.67 34.50
C ASN A 97 9.00 15.95 34.59
N PRO A 98 10.13 16.68 34.53
CA PRO A 98 11.47 16.12 34.67
C PRO A 98 11.72 15.52 36.06
#